data_AF-A0AAV5Q9P8-F1
#
_entry.id   AF-A0AAV5Q9P8-F1
#
_cell.length_a   1.000
_cell.length_b   1.000
_cell.length_c   1.000
_cell.angle_alpha   90.00
_cell.angle_beta   90.00
_cell.angle_gamma   90.00
#
_symmetry.space_group_name_H-M   'P 1'
#
loop_
_entity.id
_entity.type
_entity.pdbx_description
1 polymer ?
#
loop_
_entity_poly.entity_id
_entity_poly.type
_entity_poly.pdbx_seq_one_letter_code
_entity_poly.pdbx_strand_id
1 'polypeptide(L)' 'MSHGHFVPKWVTPPTGGWFHTPKNHHVNGIIAFAGYFTALYLVYRQAESSTINPKTAYSVETVNKWNNAASK' A
#
# COMPACT_ATOMS: atom_id res chain seq x y z
N MET A 1 -17.68 -24.55 -20.29
CA MET A 1 -16.32 -24.97 -20.68
C MET A 1 -16.13 -24.52 -22.11
N SER A 2 -15.19 -23.60 -22.37
CA SER A 2 -14.99 -23.01 -23.70
C SER A 2 -14.51 -24.06 -24.69
N HIS A 3 -15.21 -24.17 -25.83
CA HIS A 3 -14.89 -25.04 -26.95
C HIS A 3 -13.83 -24.38 -27.85
N GLY A 4 -12.69 -25.05 -28.07
CA GLY A 4 -11.82 -24.79 -29.23
C GLY A 4 -10.47 -24.11 -29.03
N HIS A 5 -10.02 -23.81 -27.81
CA HIS A 5 -8.72 -23.14 -27.61
C HIS A 5 -7.58 -24.14 -27.34
N PHE A 6 -6.54 -24.14 -28.19
CA PHE A 6 -5.27 -24.80 -27.90
C PHE A 6 -4.53 -24.02 -26.81
N VAL A 7 -4.23 -24.67 -25.69
CA VAL A 7 -3.48 -24.09 -24.57
C VAL A 7 -2.26 -24.99 -24.30
N PRO A 8 -1.02 -24.51 -24.57
CA PRO A 8 0.18 -25.29 -24.32
C PRO A 8 0.44 -25.42 -22.82
N LYS A 9 0.42 -26.67 -22.31
CA LYS A 9 0.58 -26.94 -20.87
C LYS A 9 1.99 -26.74 -20.33
N TRP A 10 2.99 -26.69 -21.21
CA TRP A 10 4.41 -26.54 -20.85
C TRP A 10 4.84 -25.08 -20.66
N VAL A 11 3.96 -24.12 -20.96
CA VAL A 11 4.25 -22.68 -20.80
C VAL A 11 3.56 -22.19 -19.53
N THR A 12 4.36 -21.89 -18.51
CA THR A 12 3.89 -21.42 -17.18
C THR A 12 4.39 -19.99 -16.92
N PRO A 13 3.75 -18.96 -17.50
CA PRO A 13 4.16 -17.58 -17.27
C PRO A 13 3.79 -17.14 -15.85
N PRO A 14 4.56 -16.22 -15.26
CA PRO A 14 4.35 -15.79 -13.87
C PRO A 14 3.03 -15.04 -13.66
N THR A 15 2.45 -14.46 -14.71
CA THR A 15 1.20 -13.69 -14.67
C THR A 15 -0.07 -14.54 -14.67
N GLY A 16 0.06 -15.87 -14.71
CA GLY A 16 -1.05 -16.77 -15.02
C GLY A 16 -1.18 -16.92 -16.54
N GLY A 17 -1.14 -18.16 -17.01
CA GLY A 17 -1.25 -18.49 -18.43
C GLY A 17 -2.65 -18.26 -19.00
N TRP A 18 -2.97 -18.96 -20.08
CA TRP A 18 -4.26 -18.82 -20.77
C TRP A 18 -5.44 -19.17 -19.88
N PHE A 19 -6.37 -18.22 -19.72
CA PHE A 19 -7.63 -18.37 -18.98
C PHE A 19 -7.43 -18.95 -17.57
N HIS A 20 -6.32 -18.60 -16.93
CA HIS A 20 -5.92 -19.18 -15.65
C HIS A 20 -6.63 -18.49 -14.48
N THR A 21 -7.73 -19.10 -14.02
CA THR A 21 -8.35 -18.77 -12.73
C THR A 21 -8.24 -19.99 -11.82
N PRO A 22 -7.27 -20.03 -10.89
CA PRO A 22 -7.10 -21.19 -10.04
C PRO A 22 -8.27 -21.29 -9.03
N LYS A 23 -8.59 -22.52 -8.58
CA LYS A 23 -9.73 -22.75 -7.67
C LYS A 23 -9.60 -21.97 -6.36
N ASN A 24 -8.38 -21.67 -5.93
CA ASN A 24 -8.06 -20.92 -4.72
C ASN A 24 -7.84 -19.41 -4.95
N HIS A 25 -8.25 -18.85 -6.09
CA HIS A 25 -8.03 -17.44 -6.41
C HIS A 25 -8.59 -16.48 -5.34
N HIS A 26 -9.70 -16.82 -4.67
CA HIS A 26 -10.22 -16.03 -3.56
C HIS A 26 -9.26 -15.98 -2.36
N VAL A 27 -8.75 -17.14 -1.92
CA VAL A 27 -7.81 -17.22 -0.79
C VAL A 27 -6.50 -16.49 -1.13
N ASN A 28 -5.97 -16.72 -2.34
CA ASN A 28 -4.76 -16.06 -2.80
C ASN A 28 -4.97 -14.53 -2.91
N GLY A 29 -6.15 -14.11 -3.36
CA GLY A 29 -6.54 -12.70 -3.40
C GLY A 29 -6.55 -12.08 -2.01
N ILE A 30 -7.18 -12.74 -1.03
CA ILE A 30 -7.21 -12.26 0.37
C ILE A 30 -5.78 -12.10 0.92
N ILE A 31 -4.90 -13.07 0.68
CA ILE A 31 -3.50 -13.00 1.12
C ILE A 31 -2.78 -11.81 0.47
N ALA A 32 -2.95 -11.63 -0.84
CA ALA A 32 -2.32 -10.52 -1.57
C ALA A 32 -2.83 -9.15 -1.07
N PHE A 33 -4.14 -9.00 -0.86
CA PHE A 33 -4.72 -7.78 -0.32
C PHE A 33 -4.25 -7.53 1.11
N ALA A 34 -4.21 -8.55 1.97
CA ALA A 34 -3.72 -8.43 3.33
C ALA A 34 -2.27 -7.92 3.36
N GLY A 35 -1.38 -8.52 2.55
CA GLY A 35 0.01 -8.06 2.43
C GLY A 35 0.12 -6.62 1.95
N TYR A 36 -0.69 -6.23 0.97
CA TYR A 36 -0.74 -4.86 0.47
C TYR A 36 -1.18 -3.85 1.54
N PHE A 37 -2.26 -4.15 2.27
CA PHE A 37 -2.73 -3.29 3.35
C PHE A 37 -1.72 -3.19 4.50
N THR A 38 -1.05 -4.29 4.85
CA THR A 38 0.02 -4.26 5.84
C THR A 38 1.16 -3.34 5.41
N ALA A 39 1.60 -3.41 4.15
CA ALA A 39 2.64 -2.53 3.62
C ALA A 39 2.22 -1.05 3.69
N LEU A 40 0.98 -0.73 3.27
CA LEU A 40 0.45 0.63 3.36
C LEU A 40 0.39 1.13 4.81
N TYR A 41 -0.04 0.28 5.74
CA TYR A 41 -0.10 0.62 7.16
C TYR A 41 1.29 0.94 7.73
N LEU A 42 2.31 0.16 7.37
CA LEU A 42 3.68 0.41 7.80
C LEU A 42 4.20 1.75 7.24
N VAL A 43 3.93 2.05 5.97
CA VAL A 43 4.29 3.34 5.36
C VAL A 43 3.56 4.49 6.06
N TYR A 44 2.28 4.33 6.36
CA TYR A 44 1.50 5.33 7.10
C TYR A 44 2.09 5.59 8.49
N ARG A 45 2.41 4.54 9.25
CA ARG A 45 3.03 4.66 10.58
C ARG A 45 4.40 5.33 10.52
N GLN A 46 5.19 5.01 9.50
CA GLN A 46 6.48 5.66 9.28
C GLN A 46 6.29 7.16 8.98
N ALA A 47 5.32 7.51 8.15
CA ALA A 47 4.98 8.89 7.84
C ALA A 47 4.50 9.66 9.09
N GLU A 48 3.64 9.07 9.92
CA GLU A 48 3.22 9.65 11.21
C GLU A 48 4.43 9.92 12.10
N SER A 49 5.34 8.96 12.26
CA SER A 49 6.53 9.14 13.10
C SER A 49 7.47 10.22 12.60
N SER A 50 7.48 10.46 11.29
CA SER A 50 8.32 11.48 10.64
C SER A 50 7.64 12.85 10.60
N THR A 51 6.33 12.91 10.88
CA THR A 51 5.57 14.15 10.87
C THR A 51 5.58 14.76 12.27
N ILE A 52 6.45 15.73 12.49
CA ILE A 52 6.43 16.53 13.72
C ILE A 52 5.25 17.49 13.64
N ASN A 53 4.25 17.33 14.51
CA ASN A 53 3.24 18.36 14.73
C ASN A 53 3.86 19.43 15.66
N PRO A 54 4.19 20.64 15.15
CA PRO A 54 4.89 21.64 15.95
C PRO A 54 4.04 22.12 17.13
N LYS A 55 2.71 21.98 17.06
CA LYS A 55 1.78 22.37 18.13
C LYS A 55 1.77 21.40 19.31
N THR A 56 2.26 20.16 19.13
CA THR A 56 2.38 19.17 20.21
C THR A 56 3.82 19.05 20.72
N ALA A 57 4.82 19.40 19.90
CA ALA A 57 6.23 19.36 20.27
C ALA A 57 6.73 20.63 20.96
N TYR A 58 6.11 21.79 20.71
CA TYR A 58 6.53 23.08 21.25
C TYR A 58 5.35 23.82 21.89
N SER A 59 5.61 24.61 22.92
CA SER A 59 4.59 25.46 23.53
C SER A 59 3.98 26.40 22.49
N VAL A 60 2.68 26.70 22.61
CA VAL A 60 1.94 27.60 21.72
C VAL A 60 2.67 28.95 21.58
N GLU A 61 3.30 29.41 22.66
CA GLU A 61 4.07 30.64 22.73
C GLU A 61 5.34 30.61 21.85
N THR A 62 6.01 29.46 21.77
CA THR A 62 7.19 29.27 20.90
C THR A 62 6.78 29.23 19.42
N VAL A 63 5.69 28.52 19.10
CA VAL A 63 5.15 28.46 17.74
C VAL A 63 4.72 29.85 17.25
N ASN A 64 4.08 30.64 18.12
CA ASN A 64 3.68 32.01 17.78
C ASN A 64 4.89 32.94 17.58
N LYS A 65 5.97 32.77 18.35
CA LYS A 65 7.23 33.51 18.11
C LYS A 65 7.82 33.23 16.73
N TRP A 66 7.85 31.97 16.29
CA TRP A 66 8.36 31.62 14.97
C TRP A 66 7.46 32.14 13.84
N ASN A 67 6.14 32.04 13.98
CA ASN A 67 5.20 32.58 13.00
C ASN A 67 5.36 34.10 12.85
N ASN A 68 5.52 34.84 13.95
CA ASN A 68 5.73 36.28 13.93
C ASN A 68 7.11 36.69 13.39
N ALA A 69 8.12 35.81 13.49
CA ALA A 69 9.44 36.02 12.91
C ALA A 69 9.47 35.74 11.40
N ALA A 70 8.69 34.76 10.94
CA ALA A 70 8.58 34.41 9.52
C ALA A 70 7.71 35.40 8.70
N SER A 71 6.88 36.20 9.37
CA SER A 71 6.04 37.22 8.74
C SER A 71 6.72 38.59 8.57
N LYS A 72 8.00 38.72 8.91
CA LYS A 72 8.85 39.90 8.67
C LYS A 72 9.77 39.67 7.49
#